data_AF-A0A537R373-F1
#
_entry.id   AF-A0A537R373-F1
#
_cell.length_a   1.000
_cell.length_b   1.000
_cell.length_c   1.000
_cell.angle_alpha   90.00
_cell.angle_beta   90.00
_cell.angle_gamma   90.00
#
_symmetry.space_group_name_H-M   'P 1'
#
loop_
_entity.id
_entity.type
_entity.pdbx_description
1 polymer ?
#
loop_
_entity_poly.entity_id
_entity_poly.type
_entity_poly.pdbx_seq_one_letter_code
_entity_poly.pdbx_strand_id
1 'polypeptide(L)'
;DRLADALERSASELDTLSHRLFRAGPAGPLRRRRSIEQADLRVTLRRVGHNGDLASKIRDSLLGIARVVPFVLTMAADWLPPEVKPRLETLRQDVSSLNDYDAHLLNKVQLLLDATLGLINIDQNNIIKVLTIVSVVGVPPTLVASMYGMNFKHMPELDWAWGYPYGLALIALSAVLPLLWFKWRGWF
;
A
#
# COMPACT_ATOMS: atom_id res chain seq x y z
N ASP A 1 -9.14 22.32 -24.59
CA ASP A 1 -7.69 22.59 -24.44
C ASP A 1 -7.22 22.54 -23.00
N ARG A 2 -7.45 23.56 -22.14
CA ARG A 2 -6.90 23.57 -20.77
C ARG A 2 -7.21 22.34 -19.90
N LEU A 3 -8.40 21.74 -20.02
CA LEU A 3 -8.75 20.52 -19.28
C LEU A 3 -8.02 19.28 -19.80
N ALA A 4 -7.77 19.22 -21.12
CA ALA A 4 -6.99 18.14 -21.73
C ALA A 4 -5.53 18.21 -21.27
N ASP A 5 -4.92 19.40 -21.29
CA ASP A 5 -3.55 19.61 -20.79
C ASP A 5 -3.41 19.22 -19.31
N ALA A 6 -4.44 19.51 -18.50
CA ALA A 6 -4.46 19.14 -17.09
C ALA A 6 -4.55 17.62 -16.88
N LEU A 7 -5.39 16.93 -17.66
CA LEU A 7 -5.49 15.46 -17.63
C LEU A 7 -4.18 14.81 -18.07
N GLU A 8 -3.53 15.33 -19.11
CA GLU A 8 -2.25 14.81 -19.60
C GLU A 8 -1.14 14.94 -18.56
N ARG A 9 -1.07 16.09 -17.86
CA ARG A 9 -0.13 16.27 -16.74
C ARG A 9 -0.38 15.25 -15.63
N SER A 10 -1.63 15.10 -15.18
CA SER A 10 -1.99 14.11 -14.16
C SER A 10 -1.64 12.68 -14.60
N ALA A 11 -1.89 12.34 -15.86
CA ALA A 11 -1.54 11.03 -16.43
C ALA A 11 -0.03 10.78 -16.38
N SER A 12 0.77 11.78 -16.79
CA SER A 12 2.23 11.71 -16.76
C SER A 12 2.77 11.54 -15.34
N GLU A 13 2.20 12.25 -14.36
CA GLU A 13 2.57 12.11 -12.96
C GLU A 13 2.26 10.71 -12.45
N LEU A 14 1.06 10.19 -12.73
CA LEU A 14 0.67 8.82 -12.36
C LEU A 14 1.56 7.76 -13.02
N ASP A 15 2.03 7.97 -14.24
CA ASP A 15 3.02 7.08 -14.88
C ASP A 15 4.36 7.09 -14.16
N THR A 16 4.84 8.27 -13.76
CA THR A 16 6.09 8.34 -13.00
C THR A 16 5.97 7.67 -11.63
N LEU A 17 4.82 7.79 -10.96
CA LEU A 17 4.54 7.13 -9.68
C LEU A 17 4.44 5.61 -9.87
N SER A 18 3.73 5.15 -10.90
CA SER A 18 3.64 3.74 -11.29
C SER A 18 5.02 3.14 -11.49
N HIS A 19 5.86 3.79 -12.32
CA HIS A 19 7.21 3.31 -12.57
C HIS A 19 8.05 3.24 -11.31
N ARG A 20 7.99 4.23 -10.41
CA ARG A 20 8.72 4.19 -9.14
C ARG A 20 8.24 3.05 -8.25
N LEU A 21 6.92 2.88 -8.13
CA LEU A 21 6.31 1.86 -7.30
C LEU A 21 6.65 0.44 -7.77
N PHE A 22 6.63 0.19 -9.08
CA PHE A 22 6.86 -1.15 -9.65
C PHE A 22 8.33 -1.45 -10.04
N ARG A 23 9.17 -0.43 -10.33
CA ARG A 23 10.60 -0.62 -10.67
C ARG A 23 11.55 -0.41 -9.49
N ALA A 24 11.08 -0.37 -8.25
CA ALA A 24 11.95 -0.47 -7.08
C ALA A 24 12.60 -1.87 -6.98
N GLY A 25 13.46 -2.21 -7.95
CA GLY A 25 14.28 -3.41 -8.03
C GLY A 25 15.46 -3.38 -7.07
N PRO A 26 16.10 -4.53 -6.79
CA PRO A 26 16.94 -4.71 -5.61
C PRO A 26 18.36 -4.17 -5.83
N ALA A 27 18.65 -2.99 -5.28
CA ALA A 27 20.03 -2.51 -5.18
C ALA A 27 20.25 -1.73 -3.86
N GLY A 28 20.54 -2.45 -2.76
CA GLY A 28 21.02 -1.82 -1.52
C GLY A 28 20.90 -2.67 -0.25
N PRO A 29 21.62 -2.30 0.84
CA PRO A 29 21.56 -3.02 2.12
C PRO A 29 20.17 -2.96 2.78
N LEU A 30 19.63 -4.12 3.16
CA LEU A 30 18.24 -4.37 3.59
C LEU A 30 17.69 -3.44 4.69
N ARG A 31 18.52 -3.02 5.65
CA ARG A 31 18.04 -2.36 6.88
C ARG A 31 17.82 -0.84 6.73
N ARG A 32 18.67 -0.17 5.95
CA ARG A 32 18.49 1.26 5.58
C ARG A 32 17.43 1.41 4.49
N ARG A 33 17.24 0.37 3.67
CA ARG A 33 16.23 0.29 2.62
C ARG A 33 14.81 0.35 3.19
N ARG A 34 14.45 -0.49 4.18
CA ARG A 34 13.07 -0.59 4.71
C ARG A 34 12.49 0.73 5.22
N SER A 35 13.22 1.52 5.99
CA SER A 35 12.68 2.79 6.52
C SER A 35 12.52 3.85 5.43
N ILE A 36 13.43 3.88 4.45
CA ILE A 36 13.36 4.79 3.30
C ILE A 36 12.23 4.37 2.37
N GLU A 37 12.07 3.06 2.11
CA GLU A 37 11.02 2.48 1.26
C GLU A 37 9.62 2.71 1.86
N GLN A 38 9.46 2.57 3.19
CA GLN A 38 8.20 2.90 3.87
C GLN A 38 7.85 4.39 3.85
N ALA A 39 8.84 5.27 4.02
CA ALA A 39 8.62 6.71 3.89
C ALA A 39 8.22 7.09 2.47
N ASP A 40 8.84 6.47 1.47
CA ASP A 40 8.56 6.70 0.05
C ASP A 40 7.18 6.17 -0.38
N LEU A 41 6.74 5.02 0.15
CA LEU A 41 5.38 4.51 -0.07
C LEU A 41 4.31 5.45 0.47
N ARG A 42 4.51 6.03 1.67
CA ARG A 42 3.57 7.02 2.24
C ARG A 42 3.52 8.31 1.42
N VAL A 43 4.65 8.76 0.89
CA VAL A 43 4.72 9.93 -0.01
C VAL A 43 4.00 9.61 -1.32
N THR A 44 4.24 8.44 -1.89
CA THR A 44 3.58 7.96 -3.10
C THR A 44 2.07 7.91 -2.91
N LEU A 45 1.59 7.34 -1.79
CA LEU A 45 0.17 7.30 -1.43
C LEU A 45 -0.48 8.69 -1.43
N ARG A 46 0.18 9.68 -0.82
CA ARG A 46 -0.31 11.08 -0.81
C ARG A 46 -0.35 11.69 -2.20
N ARG A 47 0.65 11.42 -3.06
CA ARG A 47 0.70 11.94 -4.42
C ARG A 47 -0.37 11.30 -5.33
N VAL A 48 -0.62 10.00 -5.16
CA VAL A 48 -1.72 9.30 -5.85
C VAL A 48 -3.07 9.89 -5.42
N GLY A 49 -3.28 10.10 -4.12
CA GLY A 49 -4.49 10.75 -3.61
C GLY A 49 -4.70 12.16 -4.16
N HIS A 50 -3.65 12.99 -4.17
CA HIS A 50 -3.73 14.34 -4.75
C HIS A 50 -4.08 14.33 -6.25
N ASN A 51 -3.48 13.42 -7.04
CA ASN A 51 -3.82 13.26 -8.45
C ASN A 51 -5.27 12.78 -8.63
N GLY A 52 -5.76 11.90 -7.77
CA GLY A 52 -7.16 11.46 -7.75
C GLY A 52 -8.14 12.61 -7.47
N ASP A 53 -7.82 13.49 -6.54
CA ASP A 53 -8.62 14.70 -6.26
C ASP A 53 -8.65 15.66 -7.45
N LEU A 54 -7.50 15.85 -8.12
CA LEU A 54 -7.41 16.69 -9.32
C LEU A 54 -8.22 16.11 -10.48
N ALA A 55 -8.10 14.80 -10.74
CA ALA A 55 -8.90 14.10 -11.75
C ALA A 55 -10.40 14.25 -11.46
N SER A 56 -10.82 14.05 -10.20
CA SER A 56 -12.22 14.20 -9.81
C SER A 56 -12.77 15.61 -10.07
N LYS A 57 -11.99 16.67 -9.79
CA LYS A 57 -12.38 18.06 -10.09
C LYS A 57 -12.49 18.33 -11.59
N ILE A 58 -11.60 17.73 -12.39
CA ILE A 58 -11.67 17.83 -13.85
C ILE A 58 -12.94 17.13 -14.36
N ARG A 59 -13.23 15.92 -13.84
CA ARG A 59 -14.45 15.18 -14.16
C ARG A 59 -15.71 15.97 -13.87
N ASP A 60 -15.82 16.58 -12.69
CA ASP A 60 -16.98 17.40 -12.33
C ASP A 60 -17.21 18.56 -13.32
N SER A 61 -16.11 19.18 -13.78
CA SER A 61 -16.15 20.24 -14.78
C SER A 61 -16.56 19.71 -16.17
N LEU A 62 -16.00 18.57 -16.59
CA LEU A 62 -16.35 17.90 -17.85
C LEU A 62 -17.82 17.47 -17.87
N LEU A 63 -18.35 16.93 -16.77
CA LEU A 63 -19.76 16.56 -16.63
C LEU A 63 -20.68 17.79 -16.74
N GLY A 64 -20.26 18.94 -16.21
CA GLY A 64 -20.96 20.21 -16.41
C GLY A 64 -21.08 20.56 -17.90
N ILE A 65 -19.97 20.55 -18.62
CA ILE A 65 -19.94 20.86 -20.07
C ILE A 65 -20.73 19.81 -20.86
N ALA A 66 -20.57 18.52 -20.53
CA ALA A 66 -21.25 17.40 -21.18
C ALA A 66 -22.78 17.49 -21.06
N ARG A 67 -23.31 18.16 -20.03
CA ARG A 67 -24.75 18.39 -19.87
C ARG A 67 -25.25 19.64 -20.60
N VAL A 68 -24.42 20.69 -20.67
CA VAL A 68 -24.80 21.95 -21.33
C VAL A 68 -24.91 21.77 -22.85
N VAL A 69 -24.00 21.03 -23.48
CA VAL A 69 -23.98 20.89 -24.95
C VAL A 69 -25.27 20.23 -25.48
N PRO A 70 -25.73 19.07 -24.95
CA PRO A 70 -27.02 18.48 -25.35
C PRO A 70 -28.23 19.36 -24.99
N PHE A 71 -28.17 20.10 -23.87
CA PHE A 71 -29.23 21.02 -23.49
C PHE A 71 -29.40 22.14 -24.53
N VAL A 72 -28.30 22.77 -24.96
CA VAL A 72 -28.34 23.82 -26.01
C VAL A 72 -28.80 23.24 -27.33
N LEU A 73 -28.32 22.06 -27.71
CA LEU A 73 -28.71 21.38 -28.95
C LEU A 73 -30.19 20.98 -29.01
N THR A 74 -30.85 20.78 -27.86
CA THR A 74 -32.27 20.39 -27.80
C THR A 74 -33.21 21.55 -27.52
N MET A 75 -32.87 22.43 -26.57
CA MET A 75 -33.77 23.52 -26.12
C MET A 75 -33.59 24.82 -26.89
N ALA A 76 -32.40 25.11 -27.42
CA ALA A 76 -32.12 26.33 -28.18
C ALA A 76 -31.93 26.05 -29.68
N ALA A 77 -32.36 24.87 -30.15
CA ALA A 77 -32.16 24.43 -31.52
C ALA A 77 -32.71 25.43 -32.55
N ASP A 78 -33.87 26.02 -32.27
CA ASP A 78 -34.56 26.95 -33.16
C ASP A 78 -33.86 28.33 -33.24
N TRP A 79 -33.00 28.65 -32.27
CA TRP A 79 -32.28 29.93 -32.19
C TRP A 79 -30.84 29.81 -32.69
N LEU A 80 -30.40 28.60 -33.05
CA LEU A 80 -29.04 28.34 -33.47
C LEU A 80 -28.88 28.48 -35.00
N PRO A 81 -27.84 29.19 -35.47
CA PRO A 81 -27.45 29.16 -36.87
C PRO A 81 -27.11 27.73 -37.31
N PRO A 82 -27.44 27.33 -38.55
CA PRO A 82 -27.20 25.97 -39.05
C PRO A 82 -25.71 25.57 -39.05
N GLU A 83 -24.79 26.53 -39.06
CA GLU A 83 -23.33 26.34 -39.01
C GLU A 83 -22.81 25.99 -37.61
N VAL A 84 -23.53 26.38 -36.55
CA VAL A 84 -23.08 26.20 -35.15
C VAL A 84 -23.42 24.80 -34.64
N LYS A 85 -24.53 24.23 -35.11
CA LYS A 85 -24.98 22.88 -34.75
C LYS A 85 -23.90 21.79 -34.95
N PRO A 86 -23.25 21.66 -36.13
CA PRO A 86 -22.18 20.67 -36.31
C PRO A 86 -20.95 20.93 -35.43
N ARG A 87 -20.63 22.19 -35.11
CA ARG A 87 -19.54 22.53 -34.17
C ARG A 87 -19.84 22.07 -32.75
N LEU A 88 -21.07 22.26 -32.28
CA LEU A 88 -21.52 21.76 -30.97
C LEU A 88 -21.54 20.23 -30.91
N GLU A 89 -21.93 19.57 -31.99
CA GLU A 89 -21.89 18.10 -32.06
C GLU A 89 -20.45 17.56 -31.98
N THR A 90 -19.52 18.23 -32.65
CA THR A 90 -18.07 17.94 -32.55
C THR A 90 -17.60 18.14 -31.10
N LEU A 91 -17.95 19.26 -30.47
CA LEU A 91 -17.61 19.53 -29.08
C LEU A 91 -18.20 18.49 -28.11
N ARG A 92 -19.42 18.01 -28.37
CA ARG A 92 -20.04 16.93 -27.59
C ARG A 92 -19.19 15.65 -27.67
N GLN A 93 -18.71 15.33 -28.86
CA GLN A 93 -17.89 14.16 -29.08
C GLN A 93 -16.51 14.29 -28.40
N ASP A 94 -15.87 15.45 -28.50
CA ASP A 94 -14.60 15.73 -27.82
C ASP A 94 -14.72 15.61 -26.29
N VAL A 95 -15.80 16.17 -25.72
CA VAL A 95 -16.08 16.06 -24.28
C VAL A 95 -16.32 14.62 -23.86
N SER A 96 -17.02 13.83 -24.69
CA SER A 96 -17.19 12.39 -24.44
C SER A 96 -15.85 11.66 -24.41
N SER A 97 -14.97 11.91 -25.38
CA SER A 97 -13.63 11.30 -25.42
C SER A 97 -12.77 11.70 -24.22
N LEU A 98 -12.84 12.95 -23.76
CA LEU A 98 -12.16 13.38 -22.53
C LEU A 98 -12.72 12.69 -21.27
N ASN A 99 -14.03 12.46 -21.22
CA ASN A 99 -14.66 11.77 -20.11
C ASN A 99 -14.27 10.29 -20.06
N ASP A 100 -14.13 9.63 -21.21
CA ASP A 100 -13.60 8.26 -21.32
C ASP A 100 -12.13 8.19 -20.87
N TYR A 101 -11.33 9.18 -21.25
CA TYR A 101 -9.93 9.29 -20.81
C TYR A 101 -9.81 9.51 -19.30
N ASP A 102 -10.62 10.40 -18.73
CA ASP A 102 -10.67 10.62 -17.27
C ASP A 102 -11.08 9.36 -16.51
N ALA A 103 -12.06 8.62 -17.01
CA ALA A 103 -12.45 7.33 -16.44
C ALA A 103 -11.29 6.32 -16.43
N HIS A 104 -10.50 6.28 -17.52
CA HIS A 104 -9.28 5.46 -17.57
C HIS A 104 -8.23 5.92 -16.53
N LEU A 105 -8.06 7.23 -16.37
CA LEU A 105 -7.11 7.81 -15.42
C LEU A 105 -7.51 7.52 -13.96
N LEU A 106 -8.79 7.63 -13.62
CA LEU A 106 -9.31 7.26 -12.30
C LEU A 106 -9.11 5.77 -11.97
N ASN A 107 -9.29 4.88 -12.94
CA ASN A 107 -8.98 3.45 -12.75
C ASN A 107 -7.48 3.25 -12.45
N LYS A 108 -6.60 4.00 -13.10
CA LYS A 108 -5.15 3.96 -12.82
C LYS A 108 -4.82 4.49 -11.42
N VAL A 109 -5.49 5.55 -10.97
CA VAL A 109 -5.36 6.06 -9.59
C VAL A 109 -5.73 4.97 -8.59
N GLN A 110 -6.87 4.28 -8.78
CA GLN A 110 -7.31 3.19 -7.91
C GLN A 110 -6.30 2.04 -7.90
N LEU A 111 -5.80 1.61 -9.06
CA LEU A 111 -4.79 0.56 -9.16
C LEU A 111 -3.52 0.94 -8.37
N LEU A 112 -3.03 2.18 -8.50
CA LEU A 112 -1.85 2.63 -7.77
C LEU A 112 -2.10 2.78 -6.28
N LEU A 113 -3.29 3.22 -5.87
CA LEU A 113 -3.70 3.27 -4.47
C LEU A 113 -3.66 1.87 -3.84
N ASP A 114 -4.31 0.90 -4.49
CA ASP A 114 -4.38 -0.49 -4.02
C ASP A 114 -3.00 -1.15 -3.99
N ALA A 115 -2.18 -0.93 -5.02
CA ALA A 115 -0.81 -1.43 -5.06
C ALA A 115 0.05 -0.84 -3.93
N THR A 116 -0.07 0.47 -3.68
CA THR A 116 0.66 1.14 -2.60
C THR A 116 0.24 0.61 -1.23
N LEU A 117 -1.07 0.47 -0.99
CA LEU A 117 -1.60 -0.11 0.25
C LEU A 117 -1.18 -1.57 0.42
N GLY A 118 -1.19 -2.35 -0.68
CA GLY A 118 -0.72 -3.73 -0.71
C GLY A 118 0.74 -3.85 -0.28
N LEU A 119 1.63 -3.01 -0.81
CA LEU A 119 3.04 -2.96 -0.43
C LEU A 119 3.23 -2.57 1.04
N ILE A 120 2.48 -1.57 1.53
CA ILE A 120 2.51 -1.17 2.95
C ILE A 120 2.08 -2.34 3.84
N ASN A 121 1.04 -3.09 3.45
CA ASN A 121 0.56 -4.23 4.21
C ASN A 121 1.58 -5.38 4.21
N ILE A 122 2.23 -5.67 3.08
CA ILE A 122 3.33 -6.65 3.02
C ILE A 122 4.45 -6.28 4.01
N ASP A 123 4.81 -5.00 4.07
CA ASP A 123 5.82 -4.51 5.00
C ASP A 123 5.40 -4.61 6.47
N GLN A 124 4.14 -4.29 6.78
CA GLN A 124 3.57 -4.46 8.12
C GLN A 124 3.55 -5.93 8.53
N ASN A 125 3.11 -6.83 7.64
CA ASN A 125 3.11 -8.27 7.88
C ASN A 125 4.53 -8.80 8.14
N ASN A 126 5.53 -8.28 7.44
CA ASN A 126 6.93 -8.61 7.70
C ASN A 126 7.39 -8.18 9.10
N ILE A 127 6.97 -7.01 9.58
CA ILE A 127 7.28 -6.53 10.94
C ILE A 127 6.63 -7.44 11.98
N ILE A 128 5.34 -7.74 11.82
CA ILE A 128 4.60 -8.63 12.72
C ILE A 128 5.24 -10.02 12.75
N LYS A 129 5.60 -10.58 11.57
CA LYS A 129 6.31 -11.86 11.47
C LYS A 129 7.58 -11.89 12.32
N VAL A 130 8.40 -10.84 12.24
CA VAL A 130 9.64 -10.74 13.04
C VAL A 130 9.32 -10.65 14.53
N LEU A 131 8.37 -9.82 14.93
CA LEU A 131 7.97 -9.70 16.34
C LEU A 131 7.46 -11.03 16.90
N THR A 132 6.62 -11.75 16.13
CA THR A 132 6.12 -13.08 16.52
C THR A 132 7.26 -14.07 16.71
N ILE A 133 8.25 -14.09 15.81
CA ILE A 133 9.43 -14.98 15.95
C ILE A 133 10.19 -14.65 17.23
N VAL A 134 10.46 -13.36 17.50
CA VAL A 134 11.16 -12.94 18.72
C VAL A 134 10.39 -13.35 19.97
N SER A 135 9.07 -13.17 19.99
CA SER A 135 8.22 -13.55 21.12
C SER A 135 8.17 -15.07 21.33
N VAL A 136 7.96 -15.85 20.27
CA VAL A 136 7.88 -17.33 20.36
C VAL A 136 9.21 -17.92 20.84
N VAL A 137 10.34 -17.34 20.43
CA VAL A 137 11.67 -17.78 20.88
C VAL A 137 12.00 -17.28 22.29
N GLY A 138 11.56 -16.07 22.67
CA GLY A 138 11.95 -15.42 23.93
C GLY A 138 11.06 -15.74 25.14
N VAL A 139 9.75 -15.97 24.93
CA VAL A 139 8.80 -16.22 26.02
C VAL A 139 9.12 -17.51 26.78
N PRO A 140 9.35 -18.67 26.13
CA PRO A 140 9.57 -19.91 26.86
C PRO A 140 10.84 -19.91 27.74
N PRO A 141 12.02 -19.44 27.29
CA PRO A 141 13.19 -19.24 28.15
C PRO A 141 12.90 -18.35 29.36
N THR A 142 12.14 -17.27 29.16
CA THR A 142 11.79 -16.31 30.22
C THR A 142 10.88 -16.94 31.27
N LEU A 143 9.91 -17.76 30.85
CA LEU A 143 9.04 -18.49 31.77
C LEU A 143 9.82 -19.50 32.61
N VAL A 144 10.73 -20.24 31.98
CA VAL A 144 11.58 -21.23 32.68
C VAL A 144 12.49 -20.53 33.68
N ALA A 145 13.17 -19.45 33.26
CA ALA A 145 13.99 -18.64 34.15
C ALA A 145 13.18 -18.04 35.32
N SER A 146 11.93 -17.60 35.05
CA SER A 146 11.05 -17.07 36.09
C SER A 146 10.66 -18.15 37.09
N MET A 147 10.32 -19.36 36.63
CA MET A 147 9.95 -20.50 37.48
C MET A 147 11.08 -20.92 38.42
N TYR A 148 12.31 -21.02 37.90
CA TYR A 148 13.50 -21.32 38.71
C TYR A 148 13.96 -20.13 39.58
N GLY A 149 13.50 -18.91 39.29
CA GLY A 149 13.73 -17.73 40.12
C GLY A 149 12.77 -17.59 41.31
N MET A 150 11.76 -18.46 41.43
CA MET A 150 10.80 -18.43 42.54
C MET A 150 11.39 -19.09 43.79
N ASN A 151 11.26 -18.45 44.96
CA ASN A 151 11.74 -18.98 46.25
C ASN A 151 10.78 -20.05 46.84
N PHE A 152 10.53 -21.15 46.14
CA PHE A 152 9.75 -22.26 46.70
C PHE A 152 10.61 -23.13 47.63
N LYS A 153 10.09 -23.44 48.82
CA LYS A 153 10.76 -24.24 49.87
C LYS A 153 10.80 -25.75 49.59
N HIS A 154 10.05 -26.23 48.60
CA HIS A 154 10.04 -27.63 48.13
C HIS A 154 10.13 -27.62 46.60
N MET A 155 11.35 -27.51 46.07
CA MET A 155 11.64 -27.76 44.66
C MET A 155 12.34 -29.13 44.56
N PRO A 156 11.66 -30.22 44.14
CA PRO A 156 12.26 -31.56 44.09
C PRO A 156 13.47 -31.65 43.13
N GLU A 157 13.60 -30.68 42.24
CA GLU A 157 14.70 -30.56 41.27
C GLU A 157 15.99 -30.00 41.90
N LEU A 158 15.91 -29.34 43.07
CA LEU A 158 17.06 -28.70 43.73
C LEU A 158 17.92 -29.71 44.51
N ASP A 159 17.32 -30.79 45.00
CA ASP A 159 18.02 -31.89 45.69
C ASP A 159 18.78 -32.80 44.72
N TRP A 160 18.62 -32.59 43.40
CA TRP A 160 19.33 -33.32 42.37
C TRP A 160 20.60 -32.57 41.95
N ALA A 161 21.76 -33.24 42.02
CA ALA A 161 23.06 -32.66 41.63
C ALA A 161 23.11 -32.12 40.17
N TRP A 162 22.17 -32.55 39.32
CA TRP A 162 22.06 -32.14 37.91
C TRP A 162 20.90 -31.17 37.63
N GLY A 163 20.15 -30.72 38.65
CA GLY A 163 19.00 -29.83 38.46
C GLY A 163 19.34 -28.49 37.79
N TYR A 164 20.45 -27.87 38.19
CA TYR A 164 20.93 -26.62 37.60
C TYR A 164 21.35 -26.76 36.12
N PRO A 165 22.22 -27.71 35.73
CA PRO A 165 22.54 -27.92 34.32
C PRO A 165 21.32 -28.39 33.49
N TYR A 166 20.37 -29.11 34.09
CA TYR A 166 19.11 -29.47 33.43
C TYR A 166 18.24 -28.25 33.12
N GLY A 167 18.07 -27.32 34.07
CA GLY A 167 17.33 -26.07 33.83
C GLY A 167 17.96 -25.20 32.74
N LEU A 168 19.29 -25.08 32.71
CA LEU A 168 20.02 -24.40 31.64
C LEU A 168 19.83 -25.09 30.28
N ALA A 169 19.87 -26.42 30.24
CA ALA A 169 19.60 -27.19 29.04
C ALA A 169 18.16 -26.97 28.55
N LEU A 170 17.19 -26.90 29.46
CA LEU A 170 15.78 -26.66 29.14
C LEU A 170 15.56 -25.26 28.55
N ILE A 171 16.20 -24.23 29.11
CA ILE A 171 16.20 -22.85 28.57
C ILE A 171 16.80 -22.83 27.15
N ALA A 172 17.97 -23.44 26.97
CA ALA A 172 18.64 -23.49 25.67
C ALA A 172 17.81 -24.26 24.63
N LEU A 173 17.27 -25.42 25.00
CA LEU A 173 16.42 -26.23 24.14
C LEU A 173 15.15 -25.48 23.72
N SER A 174 14.55 -24.74 24.66
CA SER A 174 13.33 -23.96 24.41
C SER A 174 13.54 -22.78 23.44
N ALA A 175 14.74 -22.20 23.39
CA ALA A 175 15.09 -21.19 22.39
C ALA A 175 15.43 -21.81 21.02
N VAL A 176 16.11 -22.97 21.01
CA VAL A 176 16.65 -23.60 19.79
C VAL A 176 15.57 -24.35 19.00
N LEU A 177 14.62 -25.01 19.68
CA LEU A 177 13.53 -25.76 19.04
C LEU A 177 12.67 -24.88 18.09
N PRO A 178 12.16 -23.71 18.52
CA PRO A 178 11.38 -22.84 17.63
C PRO A 178 12.23 -22.28 16.48
N LEU A 179 13.50 -21.93 16.72
CA LEU A 179 14.40 -21.43 15.68
C LEU A 179 14.63 -22.45 14.55
N LEU A 180 14.87 -23.71 14.90
CA LEU A 180 15.02 -24.80 13.94
C LEU A 180 13.73 -25.03 13.14
N TRP A 181 12.58 -24.99 13.83
CA TRP A 181 11.28 -25.14 13.18
C TRP A 181 10.97 -24.00 12.19
N PHE A 182 11.25 -22.74 12.55
CA PHE A 182 11.10 -21.59 11.65
C PHE A 182 12.04 -21.67 10.44
N LYS A 183 13.27 -22.17 10.64
CA LYS A 183 14.23 -22.39 9.56
C LYS A 183 13.74 -23.45 8.56
N TRP A 184 13.21 -24.58 9.05
CA TRP A 184 12.67 -25.63 8.18
C TRP A 184 11.43 -25.21 7.42
N ARG A 185 10.60 -24.34 8.01
CA ARG A 185 9.38 -23.85 7.37
C ARG A 185 9.63 -22.77 6.32
N GLY A 186 10.89 -22.36 6.09
CA GLY A 186 11.24 -21.31 5.12
C GLY A 186 10.81 -19.91 5.56
N TRP A 187 10.72 -19.66 6.87
CA TRP A 187 10.32 -18.34 7.39
C TRP A 187 11.48 -17.33 7.43
N PHE A 188 12.71 -17.80 7.19
CA PHE A 188 13.95 -17.03 7.09
C PHE A 188 14.29 -16.68 5.65
#